data_AF-A0A1G2SFK4-F1
#
_entry.id   AF-A0A1G2SFK4-F1
#
_cell.length_a   1.000
_cell.length_b   1.000
_cell.length_c   1.000
_cell.angle_alpha   90.00
_cell.angle_beta   90.00
_cell.angle_gamma   90.00
#
_symmetry.space_group_name_H-M   'P 1'
#
loop_
_entity.id
_entity.type
_entity.pdbx_description
1 polymer ?
#
loop_
_entity_poly.entity_id
_entity_poly.type
_entity_poly.pdbx_seq_one_letter_code
_entity_poly.pdbx_strand_id
1 'polypeptide(L)'
;MVKTHVNERGSHTTVIEGSRDILKLFNKAGVQVSPGIIEANVKAKGRSVKLKKLNNETFEMVVVVKSSKQTFKVYGNDQKGITSVIQGLKGAGWNVQDTMDLSGTD
;
A
#
# COMPACT_ATOMS: atom_id res chain seq x y z
N MET A 1 -12.53 3.76 -31.05
CA MET A 1 -11.12 3.53 -30.63
C MET A 1 -11.08 3.53 -29.11
N VAL A 2 -10.83 2.36 -28.52
CA VAL A 2 -10.67 2.22 -27.06
C VAL A 2 -9.34 2.87 -26.67
N LYS A 3 -9.39 3.93 -25.86
CA LYS A 3 -8.18 4.54 -25.30
C LYS A 3 -7.64 3.60 -24.22
N THR A 4 -6.66 2.78 -24.59
CA THR A 4 -5.84 2.03 -23.67
C THR A 4 -5.07 3.05 -22.81
N HIS A 5 -5.47 3.24 -21.55
CA HIS A 5 -4.64 3.93 -20.58
C HIS A 5 -3.46 3.01 -20.24
N VAL A 6 -2.41 3.12 -21.05
CA VAL A 6 -1.10 2.54 -20.75
C VAL A 6 -0.64 3.15 -19.43
N ASN A 7 -0.30 2.28 -18.47
CA ASN A 7 0.29 2.64 -17.20
C ASN A 7 1.58 3.44 -17.44
N GLU A 8 1.47 4.77 -17.49
CA GLU A 8 2.63 5.64 -17.45
C GLU A 8 3.23 5.57 -16.04
N ARG A 9 4.34 4.86 -15.94
CA ARG A 9 5.23 4.83 -14.78
C ARG A 9 5.79 6.25 -14.60
N GLY A 10 5.09 7.10 -13.87
CA GLY A 10 5.53 8.47 -13.60
C GLY A 10 6.80 8.48 -12.75
N SER A 11 7.91 8.93 -13.33
CA SER A 11 9.24 9.04 -12.73
C SER A 11 9.32 9.92 -11.46
N HIS A 12 8.23 10.62 -11.14
CA HIS A 12 8.00 11.30 -9.87
C HIS A 12 6.57 11.02 -9.42
N THR A 13 6.29 9.81 -8.95
CA THR A 13 4.98 9.58 -8.35
C THR A 13 4.97 10.18 -6.96
N THR A 14 4.15 11.22 -6.76
CA THR A 14 3.95 11.86 -5.47
C THR A 14 3.58 10.79 -4.43
N VAL A 15 4.26 10.81 -3.30
CA VAL A 15 3.89 9.99 -2.15
C VAL A 15 3.46 10.91 -1.01
N ILE A 16 2.36 10.56 -0.33
CA ILE A 16 1.94 11.30 0.85
C ILE A 16 3.07 11.25 1.89
N GLU A 17 3.35 12.35 2.58
CA GLU A 17 4.48 12.46 3.52
C GLU A 17 4.53 11.27 4.51
N GLY A 18 3.35 10.86 5.00
CA GLY A 18 3.20 9.78 5.97
C GLY A 18 3.48 8.35 5.45
N SER A 19 3.64 8.14 4.14
CA SER A 19 3.92 6.80 3.58
C SER A 19 5.41 6.51 3.43
N ARG A 20 6.29 7.52 3.57
CA ARG A 20 7.74 7.38 3.36
C ARG A 20 8.38 6.33 4.25
N ASP A 21 8.01 6.28 5.52
CA ASP A 21 8.59 5.30 6.45
C ASP A 21 8.12 3.87 6.15
N ILE A 22 6.89 3.71 5.67
CA ILE A 22 6.38 2.42 5.19
C ILE A 22 7.19 1.94 3.97
N LEU A 23 7.43 2.82 3.00
CA LEU A 23 8.22 2.50 1.81
C LEU A 23 9.66 2.12 2.14
N LYS A 24 10.28 2.78 3.14
CA LYS A 24 11.62 2.41 3.62
C LYS A 24 11.64 1.01 4.21
N LEU A 25 10.61 0.60 4.95
CA LEU A 25 10.52 -0.75 5.52
C LEU A 25 10.42 -1.81 4.42
N PHE A 26 9.57 -1.60 3.42
CA PHE A 26 9.48 -2.51 2.27
C PHE A 26 10.77 -2.59 1.48
N ASN A 27 11.44 -1.46 1.25
CA ASN A 27 12.74 -1.43 0.57
C ASN A 27 13.81 -2.22 1.34
N LYS A 28 13.84 -2.11 2.68
CA LYS A 28 14.74 -2.91 3.53
C LYS A 28 14.43 -4.40 3.47
N ALA A 29 13.16 -4.77 3.29
CA ALA A 29 12.72 -6.15 3.11
C ALA A 29 12.93 -6.69 1.69
N GLY A 30 13.48 -5.89 0.76
CA GLY A 30 13.66 -6.28 -0.63
C GLY A 30 12.35 -6.41 -1.43
N VAL A 31 11.25 -5.82 -0.92
CA VAL A 31 9.93 -5.91 -1.53
C VAL A 31 9.70 -4.70 -2.42
N GLN A 32 9.33 -4.95 -3.69
CA GLN A 32 9.02 -3.89 -4.64
C GLN A 32 7.64 -3.30 -4.36
N VAL A 33 7.58 -1.96 -4.30
CA VAL A 33 6.33 -1.21 -4.10
C VAL A 33 6.20 -0.14 -5.18
N SER A 34 5.04 -0.08 -5.82
CA SER A 34 4.68 0.96 -6.77
C SER A 34 3.57 1.85 -6.19
N PRO A 35 3.76 3.18 -6.16
CA PRO A 35 2.72 4.12 -5.76
C PRO A 35 1.55 4.14 -6.75
N GLY A 36 0.36 4.37 -6.21
CA GLY A 36 -0.90 4.47 -6.95
C GLY A 36 -1.63 5.77 -6.65
N ILE A 37 -2.97 5.68 -6.59
CA ILE A 37 -3.89 6.82 -6.51
C ILE A 37 -3.74 7.52 -5.15
N ILE A 38 -3.78 8.86 -5.17
CA ILE A 38 -3.88 9.70 -3.98
C ILE A 38 -5.26 10.35 -3.94
N GLU A 39 -5.92 10.26 -2.79
CA GLU A 39 -7.17 10.97 -2.50
C GLU A 39 -6.96 11.88 -1.30
N ALA A 40 -7.29 13.16 -1.44
CA ALA A 40 -7.28 14.14 -0.35
C ALA A 40 -8.65 14.23 0.32
N ASN A 41 -8.71 14.82 1.51
CA ASN A 41 -9.94 15.10 2.25
C ASN A 41 -10.78 13.86 2.62
N VAL A 42 -10.14 12.70 2.87
CA VAL A 42 -10.84 11.46 3.26
C VAL A 42 -11.40 11.46 4.69
N LYS A 43 -11.40 12.64 5.36
CA LYS A 43 -11.90 12.89 6.73
C LYS A 43 -11.42 11.89 7.79
N ALA A 44 -10.24 11.30 7.58
CA ALA A 44 -9.66 10.34 8.50
C ALA A 44 -8.95 11.05 9.66
N LYS A 45 -9.29 10.66 10.89
CA LYS A 45 -8.77 11.28 12.13
C LYS A 45 -7.39 10.76 12.57
N GLY A 46 -6.83 9.75 11.90
CA GLY A 46 -5.61 9.09 12.35
C GLY A 46 -4.79 8.50 11.20
N ARG A 47 -3.75 7.74 11.56
CA ARG A 47 -2.91 6.99 10.62
C ARG A 47 -3.30 5.52 10.59
N SER A 48 -3.56 4.99 9.40
CA SER A 48 -3.86 3.57 9.22
C SER A 48 -3.19 3.00 7.99
N VAL A 49 -2.97 1.70 8.03
CA VAL A 49 -2.47 0.92 6.90
C VAL A 49 -3.29 -0.36 6.80
N LYS A 50 -3.64 -0.72 5.57
CA LYS A 50 -4.38 -1.94 5.25
C LYS A 50 -3.69 -2.64 4.09
N LEU A 51 -3.56 -3.95 4.18
CA LEU A 51 -3.10 -4.78 3.08
C LEU A 51 -4.25 -5.64 2.56
N LYS A 52 -4.34 -5.75 1.25
CA LYS A 52 -5.28 -6.64 0.57
C LYS A 52 -4.49 -7.51 -0.39
N LYS A 53 -4.64 -8.83 -0.29
CA LYS A 53 -4.07 -9.74 -1.29
C LYS A 53 -4.95 -9.71 -2.53
N LEU A 54 -4.37 -9.33 -3.67
CA LEU A 54 -5.08 -9.36 -4.96
C LEU A 54 -4.91 -10.71 -5.63
N ASN A 55 -3.69 -11.27 -5.58
CA ASN A 55 -3.35 -12.59 -6.08
C ASN A 55 -2.10 -13.11 -5.33
N ASN A 56 -1.51 -14.23 -5.78
CA ASN A 56 -0.36 -14.84 -5.13
C ASN A 56 0.93 -14.01 -5.20
N GLU A 57 1.00 -13.00 -6.07
CA GLU A 57 2.23 -12.22 -6.33
C GLU A 57 2.03 -10.71 -6.14
N THR A 58 0.80 -10.28 -5.85
CA THR A 58 0.43 -8.86 -5.80
C THR A 58 -0.53 -8.58 -4.65
N PHE A 59 -0.23 -7.51 -3.92
CA PHE A 59 -1.07 -6.95 -2.87
C PHE A 59 -1.39 -5.49 -3.17
N GLU A 60 -2.56 -5.03 -2.75
CA GLU A 60 -2.90 -3.63 -2.65
C GLU A 60 -2.72 -3.17 -1.20
N MET A 61 -1.85 -2.19 -0.99
CA MET A 61 -1.70 -1.52 0.30
C MET A 61 -2.41 -0.17 0.24
N VAL A 62 -3.24 0.11 1.25
CA VAL A 62 -3.91 1.40 1.42
C VAL A 62 -3.34 2.07 2.67
N VAL A 63 -2.77 3.26 2.50
CA VAL A 63 -2.20 4.08 3.58
C VAL A 63 -3.06 5.32 3.74
N VAL A 64 -3.45 5.62 4.98
CA VAL A 64 -4.21 6.84 5.31
C VAL A 64 -3.45 7.61 6.38
N VAL A 65 -3.13 8.88 6.12
CA VAL A 65 -2.44 9.78 7.06
C VAL A 65 -2.89 11.23 6.80
N LYS A 66 -3.13 12.01 7.87
CA LYS A 66 -3.46 13.46 7.79
C LYS A 66 -4.59 13.76 6.78
N SER A 67 -5.68 13.00 6.79
CA SER A 67 -6.80 13.14 5.84
C SER A 67 -6.45 12.90 4.36
N SER A 68 -5.30 12.27 4.07
CA SER A 68 -4.94 11.77 2.74
C SER A 68 -4.92 10.25 2.72
N LYS A 69 -5.43 9.66 1.65
CA LYS A 69 -5.35 8.23 1.35
C LYS A 69 -4.45 8.03 0.14
N GLN A 70 -3.56 7.05 0.18
CA GLN A 70 -2.80 6.62 -0.99
C GLN A 70 -2.83 5.10 -1.12
N THR A 71 -3.05 4.62 -2.34
CA THR A 71 -2.92 3.20 -2.66
C THR A 71 -1.52 2.90 -3.20
N PHE A 72 -1.07 1.67 -2.97
CA PHE A 72 0.21 1.15 -3.45
C PHE A 72 0.01 -0.28 -3.92
N LYS A 73 0.69 -0.66 -5.01
CA LYS A 73 0.86 -2.06 -5.39
C LYS A 73 2.14 -2.58 -4.76
N VAL A 74 2.04 -3.69 -4.04
CA VAL A 74 3.17 -4.38 -3.42
C VAL A 74 3.35 -5.70 -4.16
N TYR A 75 4.55 -5.95 -4.68
CA TYR A 75 4.87 -7.12 -5.49
C TYR A 75 5.73 -8.09 -4.71
N GLY A 76 5.34 -9.36 -4.73
CA GLY A 76 6.05 -10.45 -4.08
C GLY A 76 5.14 -11.62 -3.77
N ASN A 77 5.74 -12.81 -3.73
CA ASN A 77 5.07 -14.07 -3.38
C ASN A 77 5.19 -14.42 -1.88
N ASP A 78 6.06 -13.76 -1.14
CA ASP A 78 6.22 -13.95 0.30
C ASP A 78 5.17 -13.17 1.10
N GLN A 79 3.96 -13.72 1.16
CA GLN A 79 2.85 -13.16 1.93
C GLN A 79 3.20 -12.97 3.42
N LYS A 80 3.96 -13.90 4.01
CA LYS A 80 4.32 -13.85 5.44
C LYS A 80 5.28 -12.71 5.71
N GLY A 81 6.31 -12.54 4.88
CA GLY A 81 7.26 -11.43 4.97
C GLY A 81 6.57 -10.08 4.78
N ILE A 82 5.76 -9.94 3.72
CA ILE A 82 5.01 -8.71 3.42
C ILE A 82 4.07 -8.35 4.58
N THR A 83 3.33 -9.32 5.12
CA THR A 83 2.43 -9.09 6.26
C THR A 83 3.23 -8.68 7.50
N SER A 84 4.37 -9.32 7.77
CA SER A 84 5.22 -9.03 8.92
C SER A 84 5.77 -7.60 8.90
N VAL A 85 6.16 -7.10 7.72
CA VAL A 85 6.60 -5.70 7.54
C VAL A 85 5.54 -4.71 8.01
N ILE A 86 4.27 -4.93 7.64
CA ILE A 86 3.17 -4.04 8.02
C ILE A 86 2.79 -4.22 9.49
N GLN A 87 2.79 -5.45 10.00
CA GLN A 87 2.50 -5.71 11.42
C GLN A 87 3.50 -5.00 12.34
N GLY A 88 4.76 -4.83 11.90
CA GLY A 88 5.77 -4.02 12.62
C GLY A 88 5.36 -2.56 12.85
N LEU A 89 4.43 -2.01 12.06
CA LEU A 89 3.93 -0.64 12.22
C LEU A 89 3.02 -0.48 13.45
N LYS A 90 2.45 -1.56 14.00
CA LYS A 90 1.65 -1.51 15.24
C LYS A 90 2.44 -0.90 16.39
N GLY A 91 3.72 -1.28 16.53
CA GLY A 91 4.62 -0.73 17.56
C GLY A 91 4.94 0.76 17.40
N ALA A 92 4.77 1.30 16.19
CA ALA A 92 4.93 2.72 15.91
C ALA A 92 3.61 3.52 16.05
N GLY A 93 2.56 2.92 16.63
CA GLY A 93 1.26 3.57 16.86
C GLY A 93 0.42 3.76 15.59
N TRP A 94 0.60 2.88 14.59
CA TRP A 94 -0.28 2.82 13.42
C TRP A 94 -1.49 1.91 13.69
N ASN A 95 -2.66 2.31 13.19
CA ASN A 95 -3.78 1.39 13.08
C ASN A 95 -3.57 0.46 11.89
N VAL A 96 -3.03 -0.73 12.16
CA VAL A 96 -2.81 -1.78 11.16
C VAL A 96 -4.05 -2.66 11.09
N GLN A 97 -4.72 -2.66 9.94
CA GLN A 97 -5.82 -3.60 9.67
C GLN A 97 -5.27 -4.97 9.25
N ASP A 98 -5.99 -6.03 9.58
CA ASP A 98 -5.65 -7.39 9.15
C ASP A 98 -5.69 -7.52 7.63
N THR A 99 -4.84 -8.40 7.11
CA THR A 99 -4.73 -8.62 5.67
C THR A 99 -6.00 -9.26 5.18
N MET A 100 -6.67 -8.60 4.22
CA MET A 100 -7.85 -9.16 3.58
C MET A 100 -7.44 -9.96 2.35
N ASP A 101 -7.84 -11.22 2.29
CA ASP A 101 -7.64 -12.04 1.10
C ASP A 101 -8.80 -11.82 0.10
N LEU A 102 -8.51 -11.22 -1.05
CA LEU A 102 -9.47 -11.02 -2.15
C LEU A 102 -9.19 -11.95 -3.33
N SER A 103 -8.25 -12.90 -3.18
CA SER A 103 -7.87 -13.83 -4.25
C SER A 103 -8.90 -14.93 -4.51
N GLY A 104 -10.04 -14.89 -3.82
CA GLY A 104 -11.14 -15.87 -3.91
C GLY A 104 -12.53 -15.28 -4.18
N THR A 105 -12.63 -14.00 -4.56
CA THR A 105 -13.88 -13.45 -5.11
C THR A 105 -13.91 -13.65 -6.62
N ASP A 106 -14.50 -14.77 -7.03
CA ASP A 106 -15.12 -14.96 -8.36
C ASP A 106 -16.35 -14.05 -8.52
#